data_AF-A0A2G9V5I4-F1
#
_entry.id   AF-A0A2G9V5I4-F1
#
_cell.length_a   1.000
_cell.length_b   1.000
_cell.length_c   1.000
_cell.angle_alpha   90.00
_cell.angle_beta   90.00
_cell.angle_gamma   90.00
#
_symmetry.space_group_name_H-M   'P 1'
#
loop_
_entity.id
_entity.type
_entity.pdbx_description
1 polymer ?
#
loop_
_entity_poly.entity_id
_entity_poly.type
_entity_poly.pdbx_seq_one_letter_code
_entity_poly.pdbx_strand_id
1 'polypeptide(L)'
;MEVHEQGAVYVLALTGTKDKPVKHINQVVQSNSVSILWQIPQIIIITAAEILFSITGYEFAYSQSAPSMKALVQALWLLTTAVGDSIIVLITALNLFSNMATEFFAYAGAMFVVISIFALMSIFYYEYNYYTQEKSEAQTDDGEVKVKPSLLDDAAHRLRSFSIDPHDGEYAWAVEARLDDYIPDERF
;
A
#
# COMPACT_ATOMS: atom_id res chain seq x y z
N MET A 1 -5.45 -49.99 -22.34
CA MET A 1 -5.32 -48.70 -21.65
C MET A 1 -4.32 -47.89 -22.44
N GLU A 2 -4.81 -46.88 -23.16
CA GLU A 2 -4.02 -46.01 -24.03
C GLU A 2 -3.13 -45.11 -23.16
N VAL A 3 -1.83 -45.12 -23.43
CA VAL A 3 -0.79 -44.42 -22.62
C VAL A 3 -0.49 -43.04 -23.21
N HIS A 4 -1.52 -42.36 -23.72
CA HIS A 4 -1.36 -41.15 -24.56
C HIS A 4 -2.01 -39.90 -23.98
N GLU A 5 -2.21 -39.82 -22.67
CA GLU A 5 -2.67 -38.58 -22.06
C GLU A 5 -1.50 -37.69 -21.62
N GLN A 6 -1.56 -36.41 -22.00
CA GLN A 6 -0.49 -35.43 -21.77
C GLN A 6 -0.27 -35.18 -20.27
N GLY A 7 0.99 -35.07 -19.84
CA GLY A 7 1.37 -34.73 -18.47
C GLY A 7 1.32 -35.88 -17.45
N ALA A 8 0.89 -37.08 -17.83
CA ALA A 8 0.89 -38.25 -16.94
C ALA A 8 2.28 -38.92 -16.89
N VAL A 9 2.76 -39.19 -15.67
CA VAL A 9 3.96 -39.99 -15.42
C VAL A 9 3.54 -41.42 -15.09
N TYR A 10 3.95 -42.35 -15.93
CA TYR A 10 3.69 -43.77 -15.76
C TYR A 10 4.96 -44.47 -15.27
N VAL A 11 4.90 -45.10 -14.11
CA VAL A 11 5.97 -45.98 -13.63
C VAL A 11 5.61 -47.40 -14.00
N LEU A 12 6.44 -47.97 -14.88
CA LEU A 12 6.37 -49.37 -15.25
C LEU A 12 7.24 -50.19 -14.29
N ALA A 13 6.61 -50.87 -13.35
CA ALA A 13 7.28 -51.85 -12.50
C ALA A 13 7.16 -53.24 -13.15
N LEU A 14 8.29 -53.81 -13.55
CA LEU A 14 8.37 -55.20 -13.99
C LEU A 14 8.84 -56.06 -12.80
N THR A 15 7.97 -56.93 -12.32
CA THR A 15 8.26 -57.83 -11.20
C THR A 15 8.08 -59.27 -11.67
N GLY A 16 9.09 -60.13 -11.50
CA GLY A 16 8.99 -61.56 -11.81
C GLY A 16 10.26 -62.20 -12.36
N THR A 17 10.17 -63.51 -12.63
CA THR A 17 11.24 -64.33 -13.22
C THR A 17 11.35 -64.10 -14.73
N LYS A 18 12.55 -64.25 -15.31
CA LYS A 18 12.86 -63.99 -16.74
C LYS A 18 11.86 -64.56 -17.75
N ASP A 19 11.23 -65.70 -17.44
CA ASP A 19 10.30 -66.38 -18.35
C ASP A 19 8.85 -65.85 -18.31
N LYS A 20 8.43 -65.13 -17.24
CA LYS A 20 7.08 -64.54 -17.11
C LYS A 20 7.10 -63.26 -16.28
N PRO A 21 7.57 -62.12 -16.81
CA PRO A 21 7.54 -60.86 -16.07
C PRO A 21 6.09 -60.39 -15.88
N VAL A 22 5.70 -60.09 -14.63
CA VAL A 22 4.42 -59.46 -14.31
C VAL A 22 4.57 -57.95 -14.46
N LYS A 23 3.68 -57.36 -15.26
CA LYS A 23 3.69 -55.94 -15.59
C LYS A 23 2.76 -55.18 -14.67
N HIS A 24 3.30 -54.38 -13.75
CA HIS A 24 2.53 -53.44 -12.94
C HIS A 24 2.73 -52.03 -13.49
N ILE A 25 1.65 -51.42 -14.01
CA ILE A 25 1.66 -50.03 -14.46
C ILE A 25 1.03 -49.20 -13.35
N ASN A 26 1.85 -48.41 -12.66
CA ASN A 26 1.37 -47.46 -11.66
C ASN A 26 1.38 -46.06 -12.27
N GLN A 27 0.22 -45.43 -12.34
CA GLN A 27 0.10 -44.04 -12.73
C GLN A 27 0.40 -43.16 -11.50
N VAL A 28 1.51 -42.42 -11.55
CA VAL A 28 1.98 -41.61 -10.41
C VAL A 28 1.35 -40.22 -10.43
N VAL A 29 1.00 -39.73 -11.63
CA VAL A 29 0.38 -38.42 -11.83
C VAL A 29 -0.84 -38.59 -12.73
N GLN A 30 -1.99 -38.05 -12.29
CA GLN A 30 -3.20 -38.01 -13.10
C GLN A 30 -2.93 -37.24 -14.40
N SER A 31 -3.53 -37.74 -15.48
CA SER A 31 -3.48 -37.12 -16.79
C SER A 31 -4.04 -35.71 -16.77
N ASN A 32 -3.27 -34.76 -17.29
CA ASN A 32 -3.69 -33.37 -17.31
C ASN A 32 -4.44 -33.07 -18.61
N SER A 33 -5.75 -32.85 -18.50
CA SER A 33 -6.61 -32.53 -19.65
C SER A 33 -6.66 -31.03 -19.98
N VAL A 34 -6.08 -30.17 -19.14
CA VAL A 34 -6.13 -28.70 -19.30
C VAL A 34 -4.75 -28.16 -19.63
N SER A 35 -4.63 -27.43 -20.74
CA SER A 35 -3.38 -26.79 -21.12
C SER A 35 -2.98 -25.74 -20.07
N ILE A 36 -1.72 -25.78 -19.62
CA ILE A 36 -1.12 -24.77 -18.72
C ILE A 36 -1.26 -23.34 -19.28
N LEU A 37 -1.39 -23.21 -20.60
CA LEU A 37 -1.60 -21.93 -21.29
C LEU A 37 -2.88 -21.20 -20.83
N TRP A 38 -3.87 -21.91 -20.30
CA TRP A 38 -5.07 -21.30 -19.72
C TRP A 38 -4.83 -20.50 -18.43
N GLN A 39 -3.66 -20.65 -17.79
CA GLN A 39 -3.28 -19.82 -16.64
C GLN A 39 -2.75 -18.45 -17.07
N ILE A 40 -2.28 -18.30 -18.31
CA ILE A 40 -1.71 -17.04 -18.83
C ILE A 40 -2.72 -15.88 -18.75
N PRO A 41 -3.99 -16.01 -19.20
CA PRO A 41 -4.95 -14.93 -19.06
C PRO A 41 -5.22 -14.56 -17.60
N GLN A 42 -5.29 -15.55 -16.72
CA GLN A 42 -5.56 -15.34 -15.30
C GLN A 42 -4.45 -14.54 -14.62
N ILE A 43 -3.18 -14.89 -14.85
CA ILE A 43 -2.06 -14.17 -14.23
C ILE A 43 -1.95 -12.74 -14.78
N ILE A 44 -2.18 -12.53 -16.08
CA ILE A 44 -2.16 -11.19 -16.67
C ILE A 44 -3.22 -10.29 -16.02
N ILE A 45 -4.45 -10.78 -15.85
CA ILE A 45 -5.54 -10.00 -15.27
C ILE A 45 -5.26 -9.69 -13.79
N ILE A 46 -4.83 -10.69 -13.01
CA ILE A 46 -4.52 -10.50 -11.58
C ILE A 46 -3.37 -9.51 -11.40
N THR A 47 -2.28 -9.67 -12.15
CA THR A 47 -1.13 -8.76 -12.06
C THR A 47 -1.49 -7.34 -12.50
N ALA A 48 -2.29 -7.17 -13.56
CA ALA A 48 -2.76 -5.85 -13.97
C ALA A 48 -3.63 -5.19 -12.88
N ALA A 49 -4.55 -5.96 -12.27
CA ALA A 49 -5.38 -5.48 -11.16
C ALA A 49 -4.53 -5.09 -9.94
N GLU A 50 -3.53 -5.90 -9.59
CA GLU A 50 -2.62 -5.65 -8.47
C GLU A 50 -1.79 -4.39 -8.65
N ILE A 51 -1.23 -4.17 -9.85
CA ILE A 51 -0.45 -2.97 -10.18
C ILE A 51 -1.34 -1.72 -10.08
N LEU A 52 -2.53 -1.77 -10.70
CA LEU A 52 -3.45 -0.63 -10.71
C LEU A 52 -3.97 -0.31 -9.30
N PHE A 53 -4.30 -1.31 -8.49
CA PHE A 53 -4.83 -1.09 -7.16
C PHE A 53 -3.74 -0.70 -6.15
N SER A 54 -2.64 -1.43 -6.11
CA SER A 54 -1.60 -1.22 -5.10
C SER A 54 -0.80 0.04 -5.34
N ILE A 55 -0.35 0.32 -6.57
CA ILE A 55 0.50 1.50 -6.84
C ILE A 55 -0.30 2.79 -6.62
N THR A 56 -1.53 2.86 -7.13
CA THR A 56 -2.38 4.05 -6.94
C THR A 56 -2.81 4.23 -5.48
N GLY A 57 -3.12 3.14 -4.78
CA GLY A 57 -3.43 3.17 -3.35
C GLY A 57 -2.27 3.69 -2.51
N TYR A 58 -1.04 3.23 -2.81
CA TYR A 58 0.17 3.74 -2.17
C TYR A 58 0.39 5.22 -2.48
N GLU A 59 0.27 5.63 -3.74
CA GLU A 59 0.48 7.01 -4.16
C GLU A 59 -0.51 7.97 -3.50
N PHE A 60 -1.79 7.58 -3.41
CA PHE A 60 -2.80 8.33 -2.69
C PHE A 60 -2.50 8.40 -1.18
N ALA A 61 -2.13 7.28 -0.56
CA ALA A 61 -1.77 7.24 0.85
C ALA A 61 -0.56 8.13 1.16
N TYR A 62 0.44 8.17 0.26
CA TYR A 62 1.59 9.07 0.39
C TYR A 62 1.25 10.55 0.17
N SER A 63 0.35 10.85 -0.77
CA SER A 63 -0.10 12.21 -1.07
C SER A 63 -0.93 12.82 0.08
N GLN A 64 -1.73 12.00 0.76
CA GLN A 64 -2.60 12.45 1.85
C GLN A 64 -1.96 12.40 3.24
N SER A 65 -0.72 11.89 3.37
CA SER A 65 -0.05 11.74 4.66
C SER A 65 0.86 12.93 5.01
N ALA A 66 0.74 13.41 6.26
CA ALA A 66 1.64 14.43 6.80
C ALA A 66 3.14 14.00 6.68
N PRO A 67 4.08 14.93 6.46
CA PRO A 67 5.47 14.62 6.07
C PRO A 67 6.21 13.66 7.01
N SER A 68 5.90 13.70 8.31
CA SER A 68 6.52 12.87 9.35
C SER A 68 5.88 11.48 9.53
N MET A 69 4.70 11.23 8.95
CA MET A 69 3.93 9.99 9.17
C MET A 69 3.84 9.07 7.94
N LYS A 70 4.44 9.47 6.80
CA LYS A 70 4.41 8.71 5.54
C LYS A 70 4.85 7.24 5.72
N ALA A 71 5.88 6.99 6.52
CA ALA A 71 6.36 5.63 6.80
C ALA A 71 5.36 4.80 7.62
N LEU A 72 4.64 5.43 8.56
CA LEU A 72 3.64 4.76 9.40
C LEU A 72 2.39 4.41 8.59
N VAL A 73 1.93 5.31 7.72
CA VAL A 73 0.78 5.05 6.84
C VAL A 73 1.10 3.93 5.84
N GLN A 74 2.31 3.92 5.26
CA GLN A 74 2.76 2.81 4.42
C GLN A 74 2.82 1.49 5.19
N ALA A 75 3.32 1.51 6.43
CA ALA A 75 3.36 0.32 7.27
C ALA A 75 1.95 -0.19 7.63
N LEU A 76 0.98 0.71 7.85
CA LEU A 76 -0.41 0.35 8.09
C LEU A 76 -1.09 -0.27 6.86
N TRP A 77 -0.74 0.20 5.66
CA TRP A 77 -1.20 -0.43 4.43
C TRP A 77 -0.68 -1.87 4.32
N LEU A 78 0.63 -2.07 4.46
CA LEU A 78 1.26 -3.40 4.42
C LEU A 78 0.73 -4.32 5.54
N LEU A 79 0.46 -3.77 6.72
CA LEU A 79 -0.13 -4.52 7.83
C LEU A 79 -1.52 -5.04 7.46
N THR A 80 -2.33 -4.23 6.78
CA THR A 80 -3.67 -4.63 6.33
C THR A 80 -3.57 -5.76 5.31
N THR A 81 -2.64 -5.68 4.35
CA THR A 81 -2.37 -6.77 3.40
C THR A 81 -1.94 -8.05 4.14
N ALA A 82 -1.02 -7.95 5.09
CA ALA A 82 -0.55 -9.10 5.87
C ALA A 82 -1.67 -9.76 6.69
N VAL A 83 -2.60 -8.98 7.25
CA VAL A 83 -3.78 -9.54 7.94
C VAL A 83 -4.67 -10.29 6.95
N GLY A 84 -4.89 -9.74 5.74
CA GLY A 84 -5.64 -10.41 4.68
C GLY A 84 -5.05 -11.77 4.31
N ASP A 85 -3.74 -11.82 4.03
CA ASP A 85 -3.03 -13.06 3.72
C ASP A 85 -3.05 -14.05 4.88
N SER A 86 -2.91 -13.55 6.12
CA SER A 86 -2.96 -14.38 7.33
C SER A 86 -4.31 -15.06 7.51
N ILE A 87 -5.42 -14.40 7.17
CA ILE A 87 -6.76 -14.98 7.25
C ILE A 87 -6.89 -16.14 6.26
N ILE A 88 -6.38 -15.99 5.03
CA ILE A 88 -6.43 -17.05 4.00
C ILE A 88 -5.64 -18.27 4.48
N VAL A 89 -4.40 -18.06 4.95
CA VAL A 89 -3.56 -19.14 5.46
C VAL A 89 -4.21 -19.84 6.64
N LEU A 90 -4.86 -19.10 7.55
CA LEU A 90 -5.57 -19.67 8.69
C LEU A 90 -6.73 -20.56 8.25
N ILE A 91 -7.54 -20.12 7.27
CA ILE A 91 -8.67 -20.91 6.74
C ILE A 91 -8.18 -22.22 6.12
N THR A 92 -7.11 -22.16 5.31
CA THR A 92 -6.51 -23.35 4.71
C THR A 92 -5.89 -24.27 5.76
N ALA A 93 -5.21 -23.73 6.79
CA ALA A 93 -4.60 -24.52 7.86
C ALA A 93 -5.63 -25.28 8.71
N LEU A 94 -6.83 -24.71 8.89
CA LEU A 94 -7.93 -25.35 9.61
C LEU A 94 -8.69 -26.39 8.77
N ASN A 95 -8.37 -26.54 7.48
CA ASN A 95 -8.98 -27.49 6.55
C ASN A 95 -10.52 -27.46 6.61
N LEU A 96 -11.06 -26.23 6.59
CA LEU A 96 -12.49 -25.96 6.73
C LEU A 96 -13.35 -26.58 5.61
N PHE A 97 -12.76 -26.86 4.44
CA PHE A 97 -13.47 -27.40 3.28
C PHE A 97 -12.76 -28.65 2.73
N SER A 98 -13.50 -29.77 2.66
CA SER A 98 -13.00 -31.02 2.08
C SER A 98 -12.85 -30.96 0.55
N ASN A 99 -13.48 -29.98 -0.12
CA ASN A 99 -13.52 -29.85 -1.57
C ASN A 99 -12.92 -28.51 -2.01
N MET A 100 -11.86 -28.57 -2.81
CA MET A 100 -11.11 -27.41 -3.31
C MET A 100 -11.99 -26.42 -4.11
N ALA A 101 -12.97 -26.93 -4.86
CA ALA A 101 -13.91 -26.09 -5.61
C ALA A 101 -14.82 -25.25 -4.70
N THR A 102 -15.22 -25.81 -3.55
CA THR A 102 -16.06 -25.09 -2.58
C THR A 102 -15.27 -24.01 -1.86
N GLU A 103 -13.98 -24.25 -1.61
CA GLU A 103 -13.07 -23.25 -1.03
C GLU A 103 -12.90 -22.04 -1.96
N PHE A 104 -12.65 -22.25 -3.26
CA PHE A 104 -12.56 -21.16 -4.23
C PHE A 104 -13.88 -20.38 -4.38
N PHE A 105 -15.01 -21.08 -4.36
CA PHE A 105 -16.32 -20.43 -4.41
C PHE A 105 -16.61 -19.61 -3.15
N ALA A 106 -16.20 -20.09 -1.97
CA ALA A 106 -16.30 -19.36 -0.72
C ALA A 106 -15.45 -18.07 -0.73
N TYR A 107 -14.22 -18.13 -1.24
CA TYR A 107 -13.38 -16.93 -1.41
C TYR A 107 -13.97 -15.92 -2.38
N ALA A 108 -14.51 -16.38 -3.51
CA ALA A 108 -15.19 -15.51 -4.47
C ALA A 108 -16.44 -14.83 -3.85
N GLY A 109 -17.23 -15.59 -3.07
CA GLY A 109 -18.39 -15.06 -2.35
C GLY A 109 -17.99 -14.05 -1.27
N ALA A 110 -16.94 -14.32 -0.51
CA ALA A 110 -16.40 -13.39 0.49
C ALA A 110 -15.96 -12.07 -0.15
N MET A 111 -15.24 -12.14 -1.28
CA MET A 111 -14.85 -10.95 -2.05
C MET A 111 -16.07 -10.17 -2.57
N PHE A 112 -17.09 -10.85 -3.08
CA PHE A 112 -18.32 -10.21 -3.54
C PHE A 112 -19.05 -9.45 -2.40
N VAL A 113 -19.09 -10.03 -1.21
CA VAL A 113 -19.68 -9.37 -0.02
C VAL A 113 -18.87 -8.13 0.36
N VAL A 114 -17.54 -8.23 0.40
CA VAL A 114 -16.66 -7.09 0.72
C VAL A 114 -16.86 -5.97 -0.31
N ILE A 115 -16.86 -6.28 -1.61
CA ILE A 115 -17.12 -5.32 -2.68
C ILE A 115 -18.51 -4.70 -2.52
N SER A 116 -19.53 -5.49 -2.19
CA SER A 116 -20.90 -4.99 -1.97
C SER A 116 -20.98 -4.02 -0.80
N ILE A 117 -20.30 -4.31 0.32
CA ILE A 117 -20.23 -3.42 1.48
C ILE A 117 -19.51 -2.11 1.11
N PHE A 118 -18.37 -2.18 0.42
CA PHE A 118 -17.65 -0.99 -0.04
C PHE A 118 -18.45 -0.18 -1.06
N ALA A 119 -19.17 -0.83 -1.97
CA ALA A 119 -20.03 -0.15 -2.94
C ALA A 119 -21.21 0.55 -2.26
N LEU A 120 -21.88 -0.11 -1.30
CA LEU A 120 -22.94 0.50 -0.51
C LEU A 120 -22.43 1.67 0.33
N MET A 121 -21.27 1.50 0.98
CA MET A 121 -20.61 2.57 1.73
C MET A 121 -20.25 3.73 0.79
N SER A 122 -19.67 3.46 -0.38
CA SER A 122 -19.33 4.48 -1.37
C SER A 122 -20.55 5.27 -1.83
N ILE A 123 -21.67 4.60 -2.13
CA ILE A 123 -22.92 5.25 -2.54
C ILE A 123 -23.50 6.10 -1.40
N PHE A 124 -23.44 5.64 -0.15
CA PHE A 124 -24.03 6.34 1.00
C PHE A 124 -23.13 7.45 1.56
N TYR A 125 -21.80 7.35 1.44
CA TYR A 125 -20.83 8.35 1.91
C TYR A 125 -20.50 9.44 0.88
N TYR A 126 -20.88 9.28 -0.39
CA TYR A 126 -20.64 10.31 -1.42
C TYR A 126 -21.45 11.60 -1.19
N GLU A 127 -22.47 11.57 -0.33
CA GLU A 127 -23.29 12.75 -0.01
C GLU A 127 -22.72 13.63 1.13
N TYR A 128 -21.66 13.23 1.85
CA TYR A 128 -21.23 13.97 3.06
C TYR A 128 -20.01 14.90 2.91
N ASN A 129 -19.33 15.00 1.76
CA ASN A 129 -18.17 15.90 1.71
C ASN A 129 -17.83 16.55 0.36
N TYR A 130 -18.77 17.35 -0.16
CA TYR A 130 -18.46 18.46 -1.08
C TYR A 130 -18.18 19.79 -0.33
N TYR A 131 -17.67 19.72 0.91
CA TYR A 131 -17.20 20.89 1.64
C TYR A 131 -15.70 20.74 1.95
N THR A 132 -14.91 21.64 1.36
CA THR A 132 -13.47 21.86 1.53
C THR A 132 -12.61 21.36 0.37
N GLN A 133 -12.98 21.76 -0.85
CA GLN A 133 -11.99 22.26 -1.78
C GLN A 133 -11.89 23.78 -1.53
N GLU A 134 -10.91 24.19 -0.71
CA GLU A 134 -10.33 25.55 -0.58
C GLU A 134 -9.71 25.69 0.82
N LYS A 135 -8.52 25.10 1.01
CA LYS A 135 -7.40 25.65 1.79
C LYS A 135 -6.30 24.60 1.92
N SER A 136 -5.45 24.54 0.90
CA SER A 136 -3.98 24.51 1.01
C SER A 136 -3.36 24.30 -0.38
N GLU A 137 -3.80 25.08 -1.37
CA GLU A 137 -2.87 25.55 -2.40
C GLU A 137 -2.07 26.68 -1.75
N ALA A 138 -1.01 26.33 -1.02
CA ALA A 138 0.12 27.19 -0.70
C ALA A 138 1.17 26.38 0.06
N GLN A 139 2.41 26.40 -0.44
CA GLN A 139 3.68 25.84 0.08
C GLN A 139 4.10 24.50 -0.56
N THR A 140 5.19 24.37 -1.34
CA THR A 140 6.30 25.30 -1.64
C THR A 140 7.10 24.83 -2.87
N ASP A 141 7.06 25.62 -3.92
CA ASP A 141 8.17 26.07 -4.78
C ASP A 141 7.62 27.46 -5.19
N ASP A 142 8.18 28.61 -4.85
CA ASP A 142 9.56 29.07 -4.91
C ASP A 142 9.75 30.09 -3.76
N GLY A 143 10.99 30.46 -3.45
CA GLY A 143 11.34 31.22 -2.25
C GLY A 143 10.57 32.53 -2.03
N GLU A 144 9.72 32.55 -1.01
CA GLU A 144 9.52 33.69 -0.11
C GLU A 144 8.89 33.19 1.20
N VAL A 145 9.67 33.23 2.28
CA VAL A 145 9.18 32.87 3.62
C VAL A 145 8.34 34.04 4.13
N LYS A 146 7.01 33.98 3.98
CA LYS A 146 6.10 34.86 4.74
C LYS A 146 6.12 34.45 6.21
N VAL A 147 7.00 35.08 6.98
CA VAL A 147 7.05 34.92 8.44
C VAL A 147 5.76 35.48 9.03
N LYS A 148 5.01 34.67 9.79
CA LYS A 148 3.82 35.13 10.52
C LYS A 148 4.23 36.28 11.46
N PRO A 149 3.51 37.42 11.53
CA PRO A 149 3.88 38.58 12.35
C PRO A 149 4.11 38.23 13.83
N SER A 150 3.35 37.27 14.35
CA SER A 150 3.48 36.80 15.72
C SER A 150 4.83 36.16 16.03
N LEU A 151 5.51 35.58 15.03
CA LEU A 151 6.83 34.98 15.21
C LEU A 151 7.96 36.00 15.12
N LEU A 152 7.73 37.13 14.44
CA LEU A 152 8.64 38.27 14.40
C LEU A 152 8.67 38.99 15.76
N ASP A 153 7.50 39.23 16.35
CA ASP A 153 7.39 39.85 17.67
C ASP A 153 8.05 39.01 18.77
N ASP A 154 7.85 37.68 18.73
CA ASP A 154 8.49 36.76 19.66
C ASP A 154 10.02 36.74 19.48
N ALA A 155 10.53 36.75 18.24
CA ALA A 155 11.96 36.80 17.98
C ALA A 155 12.58 38.12 18.45
N ALA A 156 11.92 39.25 18.18
CA ALA A 156 12.37 40.58 18.60
C ALA A 156 12.40 40.71 20.13
N HIS A 157 11.38 40.19 20.82
CA HIS A 157 11.34 40.17 22.28
C HIS A 157 12.45 39.29 22.86
N ARG A 158 12.74 38.13 22.24
CA ARG A 158 13.83 37.24 22.67
C ARG A 158 15.20 37.86 22.48
N LEU A 159 15.45 38.54 21.36
CA LEU A 159 16.71 39.26 21.11
C LEU A 159 16.93 40.40 22.12
N ARG A 160 15.87 41.16 22.45
CA ARG A 160 15.93 42.18 23.52
C ARG A 160 16.19 41.57 24.90
N SER A 161 15.58 40.43 25.20
CA SER A 161 15.77 39.74 26.49
C SER A 161 17.15 39.09 26.65
N PHE A 162 17.82 38.76 25.54
CA PHE A 162 19.17 38.17 25.54
C PHE A 162 20.27 39.23 25.62
N SER A 163 19.97 40.49 25.31
CA SER A 163 20.87 41.62 25.54
C SER A 163 20.84 42.03 27.02
N ILE A 164 21.58 41.29 27.85
CA ILE A 164 21.91 41.69 29.21
C ILE A 164 23.39 42.08 29.21
N ASP A 165 23.70 43.36 29.00
CA ASP A 165 24.96 43.93 29.49
C ASP A 165 24.76 45.41 29.90
N PRO A 166 25.15 45.84 31.12
CA PRO A 166 24.88 47.19 31.63
C PRO A 166 25.86 48.26 31.15
N HIS A 167 26.73 47.98 30.17
CA HIS A 167 27.78 48.93 29.75
C HIS A 167 27.52 49.52 28.37
N ASP A 168 27.13 50.80 28.40
CA ASP A 168 27.06 51.76 27.30
C ASP A 168 26.08 51.47 26.14
N GLY A 169 25.20 52.45 25.90
CA GLY A 169 24.26 52.50 24.77
C GLY A 169 24.90 52.61 23.38
N GLU A 170 26.17 52.22 23.25
CA GLU A 170 26.94 52.24 22.00
C GLU A 170 26.52 51.15 21.00
N TYR A 171 25.76 50.12 21.39
CA TYR A 171 25.40 49.00 20.50
C TYR A 171 23.89 48.82 20.26
N ALA A 172 23.05 49.75 20.75
CA ALA A 172 21.60 49.71 20.53
C ALA A 172 21.25 49.74 19.03
N TRP A 173 22.00 50.51 18.24
CA TRP A 173 21.84 50.60 16.79
C TRP A 173 22.16 49.29 16.06
N ALA A 174 23.04 48.44 16.61
CA ALA A 174 23.42 47.18 15.98
C ALA A 174 22.31 46.13 16.08
N VAL A 175 21.47 46.22 17.12
CA VAL A 175 20.27 45.39 17.28
C VAL A 175 19.16 45.88 16.35
N GLU A 176 18.93 47.19 16.29
CA GLU A 176 17.92 47.80 15.39
C GLU A 176 18.25 47.49 13.92
N ALA A 177 19.52 47.61 13.51
CA ALA A 177 19.96 47.27 12.16
C ALA A 177 19.77 45.78 11.81
N ARG A 178 19.85 44.87 12.79
CA ARG A 178 19.58 43.43 12.58
C ARG A 178 18.09 43.13 12.43
N LEU A 179 17.24 43.95 13.04
CA LEU A 179 15.78 43.83 12.94
C LEU A 179 15.27 44.37 11.60
N ASP A 180 15.84 45.47 11.11
CA ASP A 180 15.51 46.03 9.78
C ASP A 180 15.82 45.05 8.64
N ASP A 181 16.89 44.26 8.73
CA ASP A 181 17.23 43.22 7.73
C ASP A 181 16.20 42.07 7.65
N TYR A 182 15.34 41.90 8.67
CA TYR A 182 14.40 40.79 8.77
C TYR A 182 12.94 41.19 8.48
N ILE A 183 12.63 42.48 8.42
CA ILE A 183 11.31 43.00 8.07
C ILE A 183 11.32 43.33 6.57
N PRO A 184 10.61 42.57 5.71
CA PRO A 184 10.52 42.94 4.30
C PRO A 184 9.79 44.28 4.18
N ASP A 185 10.44 45.28 3.57
CA ASP A 185 9.87 46.61 3.31
C ASP A 185 8.72 46.44 2.30
N GLU A 186 7.46 46.47 2.75
CA GLU A 186 6.24 46.42 1.92
C GLU A 186 6.04 47.71 1.09
N ARG A 187 7.13 48.36 0.67
CA ARG A 187 7.11 49.45 -0.29
C ARG A 187 7.70 48.95 -1.59
N PHE A 188 6.91 48.20 -2.37
CA PHE A 188 6.67 48.36 -3.81
C PHE A 188 5.57 47.37 -4.25
#